data_AF-A0A962C2J6-F1
#
_entry.id   AF-A0A962C2J6-F1
#
_cell.length_a   1.000
_cell.length_b   1.000
_cell.length_c   1.000
_cell.angle_alpha   90.00
_cell.angle_beta   90.00
_cell.angle_gamma   90.00
#
_symmetry.space_group_name_H-M   'P 1'
#
loop_
_entity.id
_entity.type
_entity.pdbx_description
1 polymer ?
#
loop_
_entity_poly.entity_id
_entity_poly.type
_entity_poly.pdbx_seq_one_letter_code
_entity_poly.pdbx_strand_id
1 'polypeptide(L)' 'MTQTQPIAIVFADVSNSTRLFEERGDVEARRIIAAVLAALTEIVQRNGGRVVKTIGDEIM' A
#
# COMPACT_ATOMS: atom_id res chain seq x y z
N MET A 1 -15.49 -29.05 -10.32
CA MET A 1 -15.09 -28.13 -11.40
C MET A 1 -14.56 -26.87 -10.76
N THR A 2 -13.32 -26.46 -11.05
CA THR A 2 -12.76 -25.17 -10.63
C THR A 2 -13.29 -24.08 -11.57
N GLN A 3 -13.98 -23.08 -11.02
CA GLN A 3 -14.42 -21.91 -11.78
C GLN A 3 -13.31 -20.86 -11.79
N THR A 4 -12.98 -20.35 -12.96
CA THR A 4 -12.06 -19.22 -13.17
C THR A 4 -12.87 -17.95 -13.36
N GLN A 5 -12.65 -16.95 -12.50
CA GLN A 5 -13.22 -15.60 -12.64
C GLN A 5 -12.12 -14.61 -12.99
N PRO A 6 -12.36 -13.67 -13.93
CA PRO A 6 -11.47 -12.54 -14.15
C PRO A 6 -11.34 -11.70 -12.88
N ILE A 7 -10.10 -11.33 -12.52
CA ILE A 7 -9.79 -10.43 -11.41
C ILE A 7 -8.89 -9.30 -11.90
N ALA A 8 -8.97 -8.15 -11.23
CA ALA A 8 -7.99 -7.08 -11.36
C ALA A 8 -7.06 -7.10 -10.14
N ILE A 9 -5.77 -6.93 -10.38
CA ILE A 9 -4.74 -6.81 -9.34
C ILE A 9 -4.11 -5.43 -9.50
N VAL A 10 -3.98 -4.70 -8.39
CA VAL A 10 -3.40 -3.36 -8.35
C VAL A 10 -2.20 -3.40 -7.41
N PHE A 11 -1.12 -2.73 -7.81
CA PHE A 11 0.04 -2.47 -6.98
C PHE A 11 0.23 -0.97 -6.87
N ALA A 12 0.54 -0.48 -5.68
CA ALA A 12 0.86 0.93 -5.45
C ALA A 12 2.00 1.04 -4.44
N ASP A 13 2.93 1.95 -4.71
CA ASP A 13 4.14 2.17 -3.92
C ASP A 13 4.43 3.68 -3.73
N VAL A 14 5.12 4.03 -2.65
CA VAL A 14 5.47 5.41 -2.35
C VAL A 14 6.78 5.79 -3.05
N SER A 15 6.66 6.57 -4.12
CA SER A 15 7.83 7.07 -4.85
C SER A 15 8.83 7.81 -3.95
N ASN A 16 10.12 7.52 -4.13
CA ASN A 16 11.24 8.13 -3.38
C ASN A 16 11.16 7.94 -1.85
N SER A 17 10.56 6.85 -1.36
CA SER A 17 10.52 6.55 0.07
C SER A 17 11.90 6.47 0.72
N THR A 18 12.93 5.96 0.04
CA THR A 18 14.31 5.97 0.56
C THR A 18 14.75 7.36 1.00
N ARG A 19 14.48 8.38 0.17
CA ARG A 19 14.81 9.77 0.48
C ARG A 19 14.00 10.29 1.67
N LEU A 20 12.75 9.85 1.82
CA LEU A 20 11.95 10.17 3.00
C LEU A 20 12.61 9.63 4.29
N PHE A 21 13.14 8.41 4.27
CA PHE A 21 13.90 7.84 5.39
C PHE A 21 15.17 8.63 5.68
N GLU A 22 15.92 9.01 4.65
CA GLU A 22 17.14 9.82 4.80
C GLU A 22 16.88 11.21 5.40
N GLU A 23 15.80 11.88 4.97
CA GLU A 23 15.51 13.27 5.39
C GLU A 23 14.73 13.37 6.73
N ARG A 24 13.95 12.35 7.08
CA ARG A 24 13.07 12.37 8.27
C ARG A 24 13.47 11.39 9.36
N GLY A 25 14.38 10.46 9.06
CA GLY A 25 14.72 9.36 9.94
C GLY A 25 13.62 8.31 10.04
N ASP A 26 13.99 7.14 10.55
CA ASP A 26 13.16 5.93 10.48
C ASP A 26 11.78 6.08 11.11
N VAL A 27 11.71 6.69 12.30
CA VAL A 27 10.45 6.78 13.07
C VAL A 27 9.42 7.62 12.34
N GLU A 28 9.82 8.82 11.89
CA GLU A 28 8.88 9.74 11.24
C GLU A 28 8.56 9.29 9.82
N ALA A 29 9.54 8.78 9.06
CA ALA A 29 9.28 8.20 7.75
C ALA A 29 8.29 7.03 7.85
N ARG A 30 8.48 6.10 8.81
CA ARG A 30 7.53 5.00 9.04
C ARG A 30 6.13 5.50 9.38
N ARG A 31 6.00 6.54 10.20
CA ARG A 31 4.72 7.15 10.55
C ARG A 31 3.99 7.69 9.32
N ILE A 32 4.73 8.36 8.43
CA ILE A 32 4.19 8.90 7.18
C ILE A 32 3.76 7.77 6.23
N ILE A 33 4.61 6.76 6.02
CA ILE A 33 4.29 5.58 5.19
C ILE A 33 3.04 4.86 5.72
N ALA A 34 2.95 4.65 7.04
CA ALA A 34 1.78 4.01 7.65
C ALA A 34 0.49 4.79 7.39
N ALA A 35 0.52 6.13 7.43
CA ALA A 35 -0.64 6.96 7.13
C ALA A 35 -1.05 6.86 5.66
N VAL A 36 -0.10 6.83 4.73
CA VAL A 36 -0.38 6.63 3.29
C VAL A 36 -1.00 5.26 3.04
N LEU A 37 -0.42 4.19 3.59
CA LEU A 37 -0.94 2.83 3.44
C LEU A 37 -2.34 2.66 4.06
N ALA A 38 -2.63 3.35 5.17
CA ALA A 38 -3.96 3.38 5.76
C ALA A 38 -4.98 4.05 4.82
N ALA A 39 -4.62 5.20 4.24
CA ALA A 39 -5.48 5.89 3.26
C ALA A 39 -5.75 5.03 2.01
N LEU A 40 -4.71 4.36 1.48
CA LEU A 40 -4.87 3.44 0.35
C LEU A 40 -5.76 2.25 0.72
N THR A 41 -5.63 1.70 1.92
CA THR A 41 -6.48 0.62 2.43
C THR A 41 -7.95 1.03 2.46
N GLU A 42 -8.26 2.23 2.97
CA GLU A 42 -9.62 2.77 2.96
C GLU A 42 -10.16 2.94 1.54
N ILE A 43 -9.36 3.44 0.60
CA ILE A 43 -9.75 3.60 -0.80
C ILE A 43 -10.07 2.23 -1.43
N VAL A 44 -9.23 1.23 -1.21
CA VAL A 44 -9.44 -0.14 -1.71
C VAL A 44 -10.76 -0.69 -1.17
N GLN A 45 -11.00 -0.59 0.14
CA GLN A 45 -12.23 -1.07 0.78
C GLN A 45 -13.48 -0.34 0.26
N ARG A 46 -13.42 0.98 0.10
CA ARG A 46 -14.53 1.79 -0.44
C ARG A 46 -14.90 1.43 -1.88
N ASN A 47 -13.95 0.91 -2.65
CA ASN A 47 -14.18 0.44 -4.02
C ASN A 47 -14.53 -1.06 -4.10
N GLY A 48 -14.78 -1.73 -2.97
CA GLY A 48 -15.11 -3.15 -2.92
C GLY A 48 -13.93 -4.08 -3.17
N GLY A 49 -12.70 -3.55 -3.17
CA GLY A 49 -11.48 -4.32 -3.24
C GLY A 49 -11.05 -4.84 -1.87
N ARG A 50 -9.97 -5.63 -1.85
CA ARG A 50 -9.34 -6.13 -0.63
C ARG A 50 -7.83 -6.02 -0.74
N VAL A 51 -7.20 -5.49 0.30
CA VAL A 51 -5.75 -5.52 0.48
C VAL A 51 -5.32 -6.97 0.72
N VAL A 52 -4.49 -7.49 -0.16
CA VAL A 52 -3.89 -8.81 -0.07
C VAL A 52 -2.69 -8.79 0.86
N LYS A 53 -1.82 -7.78 0.75
CA LYS A 53 -0.65 -7.59 1.63
C LYS A 53 -0.01 -6.20 1.48
N THR A 54 0.86 -5.88 2.44
CA THR A 54 1.79 -4.75 2.38
C THR A 54 3.23 -5.24 2.40
N ILE A 55 4.13 -4.60 1.65
CA ILE A 55 5.57 -4.92 1.65
C ILE A 55 6.33 -3.60 1.76
N GLY A 56 6.87 -3.28 2.93
CA GLY A 56 7.52 -1.99 3.15
C GLY A 56 6.52 -0.83 3.01
N ASP A 57 6.69 -0.04 1.97
CA ASP A 57 5.88 1.10 1.53
C ASP A 57 4.91 0.78 0.39
N GLU A 58 4.85 -0.48 -0.06
CA GLU A 58 3.98 -0.98 -1.10
C GLU A 58 2.70 -1.63 -0.54
N ILE A 59 1.61 -1.54 -1.32
CA ILE A 59 0.36 -2.28 -1.11
C ILE A 59 -0.04 -3.09 -2.36
N MET A 60 -0.55 -4.30 -2.12
CA MET A 60 -1.22 -5.18 -3.08
C MET A 60 -2.58 -5.62 -2.53
#